data_AF-A0A822ALT5-F1
#
_entry.id   AF-A0A822ALT5-F1
#
_cell.length_a   1.000
_cell.length_b   1.000
_cell.length_c   1.000
_cell.angle_alpha   90.00
_cell.angle_beta   90.00
_cell.angle_gamma   90.00
#
_symmetry.space_group_name_H-M   'P 1'
#
loop_
_entity.id
_entity.type
_entity.pdbx_description
1 polymer ?
#
loop_
_entity_poly.entity_id
_entity_poly.type
_entity_poly.pdbx_seq_one_letter_code
_entity_poly.pdbx_strand_id
1 'polypeptide(L)'
;SQLSFINVQNRGNFRWPYDGLYQDEDGTLSGVVGGIVLSPDGLWSTSTTCTQTPNFLNAKTCPSSVGRWVRYAFNNANLAPNGEALFIYDTSNHYTIVLNLKKRLTHPDGYMMDLLTRQSYLFQFNGANSSVNLSYTGVVYDLVPGDYLIIRHNIDYIPDRVYTTSSSILAASSNTPLTAT
;
A
#
# COMPACT_ATOMS: atom_id res chain seq x y z
N SER A 1 3.26 23.77 -13.36
CA SER A 1 3.56 22.80 -14.44
C SER A 1 2.43 22.88 -15.46
N GLN A 2 2.68 22.54 -16.73
CA GLN A 2 1.64 22.27 -17.73
C GLN A 2 2.20 21.19 -18.66
N LEU A 3 1.65 19.97 -18.62
CA LEU A 3 2.05 18.91 -19.54
C LEU A 3 1.24 19.03 -20.84
N SER A 4 1.91 18.96 -21.98
CA SER A 4 1.26 18.93 -23.30
C SER A 4 1.57 17.63 -24.02
N PHE A 5 0.53 16.94 -24.49
CA PHE A 5 0.64 15.68 -25.25
C PHE A 5 0.23 15.92 -26.71
N ILE A 6 1.20 15.88 -27.63
CA ILE A 6 0.97 16.14 -29.06
C ILE A 6 1.08 14.82 -29.82
N ASN A 7 0.01 14.41 -30.51
CA ASN A 7 -0.05 13.16 -31.28
C ASN A 7 0.26 11.90 -30.46
N VAL A 8 -0.02 11.92 -29.15
CA VAL A 8 0.20 10.79 -28.24
C VAL A 8 -1.14 10.15 -27.87
N GLN A 9 -1.37 8.91 -28.31
CA GLN A 9 -2.54 8.12 -27.93
C GLN A 9 -2.40 7.48 -26.55
N ASN A 10 -1.18 7.14 -26.14
CA ASN A 10 -0.91 6.56 -24.83
C ASN A 10 0.21 7.32 -24.12
N ARG A 11 -0.14 7.92 -22.99
CA ARG A 11 0.68 8.81 -22.17
C ARG A 11 1.49 8.05 -21.12
N GLY A 12 1.12 6.80 -20.82
CA GLY A 12 1.83 5.99 -19.84
C GLY A 12 1.31 4.56 -19.76
N ASN A 13 2.12 3.67 -19.21
CA ASN A 13 1.74 2.29 -18.94
C ASN A 13 2.34 1.85 -17.61
N PHE A 14 1.50 1.34 -16.72
CA PHE A 14 1.98 0.65 -15.53
C PHE A 14 2.26 -0.80 -15.86
N ARG A 15 3.50 -1.24 -15.61
CA ARG A 15 3.96 -2.60 -15.94
C ARG A 15 3.42 -3.65 -14.98
N TRP A 16 3.12 -3.25 -13.74
CA TRP A 16 2.61 -4.11 -12.68
C TRP A 16 1.81 -3.28 -11.66
N PRO A 17 0.99 -3.93 -10.82
CA PRO A 17 0.37 -3.26 -9.67
C PRO A 17 1.42 -2.55 -8.82
N TYR A 18 1.12 -1.31 -8.42
CA TYR A 18 1.99 -0.42 -7.65
C TYR A 18 3.26 0.06 -8.37
N ASP A 19 3.33 -0.01 -9.71
CA ASP A 19 4.49 0.53 -10.48
C ASP A 19 4.61 2.06 -10.31
N GLY A 20 3.49 2.76 -10.18
CA GLY A 20 3.51 4.20 -9.91
C GLY A 20 2.21 4.74 -9.34
N LEU A 21 2.37 5.87 -8.66
CA LEU A 21 1.33 6.64 -8.00
C LEU A 21 1.59 8.11 -8.33
N TYR A 22 0.71 8.73 -9.13
CA TYR A 22 0.87 10.11 -9.56
C TYR A 22 -0.30 10.96 -9.09
N GLN A 23 -0.02 12.13 -8.54
CA GLN A 23 -1.03 13.15 -8.32
C GLN A 23 -1.04 14.12 -9.51
N ASP A 24 -2.17 14.21 -10.20
CA ASP A 24 -2.39 15.14 -11.31
C ASP A 24 -2.80 16.51 -10.75
N GLU A 25 -1.82 17.36 -10.46
CA GLU A 25 -2.06 18.64 -9.77
C GLU A 25 -2.93 19.62 -10.57
N ASP A 26 -2.79 19.64 -11.90
CA ASP A 26 -3.41 20.63 -12.79
C ASP A 26 -4.44 20.03 -13.76
N GLY A 27 -4.64 18.71 -13.74
CA GLY A 27 -5.58 18.00 -14.60
C GLY A 27 -5.04 17.70 -16.00
N THR A 28 -3.82 18.10 -16.34
CA THR A 28 -3.29 17.91 -17.70
C THR A 28 -2.96 16.45 -18.00
N LEU A 29 -2.70 15.64 -16.96
CA LEU A 29 -2.34 14.23 -17.10
C LEU A 29 -3.57 13.35 -17.38
N SER A 30 -4.62 13.52 -16.58
CA SER A 30 -5.79 12.63 -16.46
C SER A 30 -7.12 13.29 -16.76
N GLY A 31 -7.17 14.63 -16.81
CA GLY A 31 -8.41 15.42 -16.91
C GLY A 31 -9.07 15.68 -15.55
N VAL A 32 -8.51 15.18 -14.45
CA VAL A 32 -9.05 15.36 -13.09
C VAL A 32 -8.05 16.15 -12.26
N VAL A 33 -8.36 17.42 -11.99
CA VAL A 33 -7.53 18.29 -11.15
C VAL A 33 -7.45 17.72 -9.72
N GLY A 34 -6.23 17.53 -9.24
CA GLY A 34 -5.92 16.90 -7.96
C GLY A 34 -6.19 15.39 -7.92
N GLY A 35 -6.51 14.77 -9.06
CA GLY A 35 -6.79 13.33 -9.15
C GLY A 35 -5.54 12.49 -8.92
N ILE A 36 -5.74 11.25 -8.47
CA ILE A 36 -4.65 10.27 -8.31
C ILE A 36 -4.73 9.27 -9.46
N VAL A 37 -3.65 9.16 -10.22
CA VAL A 37 -3.47 8.20 -11.31
C VAL A 37 -2.58 7.06 -10.82
N LEU A 38 -3.10 5.84 -10.86
CA LEU A 38 -2.42 4.66 -10.31
C LEU A 38 -2.85 3.38 -11.02
N SER A 39 -2.06 2.31 -10.86
CA SER A 39 -2.34 1.00 -11.47
C SER A 39 -3.43 0.27 -10.71
N PRO A 40 -4.52 -0.20 -11.35
CA PRO A 40 -5.61 -0.89 -10.67
C PRO A 40 -5.14 -2.17 -9.98
N ASP A 41 -5.61 -2.37 -8.76
CA ASP A 41 -5.42 -3.58 -7.97
C ASP A 41 -6.76 -4.11 -7.43
N GLY A 42 -6.75 -5.24 -6.74
CA GLY A 42 -7.97 -5.83 -6.20
C GLY A 42 -8.59 -5.12 -4.98
N LEU A 43 -7.95 -4.11 -4.38
CA LEU A 43 -8.48 -3.36 -3.22
C LEU A 43 -9.49 -2.29 -3.64
N TRP A 44 -9.26 -1.63 -4.77
CA TRP A 44 -10.09 -0.48 -5.17
C TRP A 44 -10.49 -0.51 -6.65
N SER A 45 -10.10 -1.54 -7.42
CA SER A 45 -10.57 -1.69 -8.81
C SER A 45 -12.09 -1.80 -8.94
N THR A 46 -12.78 -2.30 -7.91
CA THR A 46 -14.25 -2.38 -7.83
C THR A 46 -14.92 -1.06 -7.51
N SER A 47 -14.15 -0.04 -7.12
CA SER A 47 -14.71 1.29 -6.83
C SER A 47 -15.26 1.93 -8.10
N THR A 48 -16.53 2.35 -8.03
CA THR A 48 -17.20 3.09 -9.11
C THR A 48 -16.75 4.55 -9.20
N THR A 49 -16.08 5.08 -8.17
CA THR A 49 -15.56 6.45 -8.16
C THR A 49 -14.26 6.60 -8.94
N CYS A 50 -13.51 5.51 -9.12
CA CYS A 50 -12.25 5.50 -9.87
C CYS A 50 -12.48 5.02 -11.30
N THR A 51 -12.22 5.87 -12.28
CA THR A 51 -12.49 5.61 -13.69
C THR A 51 -11.22 5.20 -14.43
N GLN A 52 -11.37 4.50 -15.55
CA GLN A 52 -10.23 4.21 -16.43
C GLN A 52 -9.61 5.53 -16.90
N THR A 53 -8.30 5.71 -16.71
CA THR A 53 -7.62 6.93 -17.14
C THR A 53 -7.57 6.96 -18.67
N PRO A 54 -8.14 7.97 -19.33
CA PRO A 54 -8.05 8.09 -20.78
C PRO A 54 -6.59 8.20 -21.21
N ASN A 55 -6.22 7.56 -22.32
CA ASN A 55 -4.87 7.61 -22.87
C ASN A 55 -3.79 7.08 -21.93
N PHE A 56 -4.12 6.16 -21.03
CA PHE A 56 -3.15 5.37 -20.26
C PHE A 56 -3.47 3.89 -20.37
N LEU A 57 -2.42 3.07 -20.48
CA LEU A 57 -2.55 1.63 -20.34
C LEU A 57 -2.49 1.25 -18.87
N ASN A 58 -3.44 0.42 -18.44
CA ASN A 58 -3.48 -0.17 -17.10
C ASN A 58 -3.45 0.87 -15.97
N ALA A 59 -4.13 2.00 -16.13
CA ALA A 59 -4.26 3.03 -15.11
C ALA A 59 -5.72 3.39 -14.85
N LYS A 60 -6.02 3.71 -13.60
CA LYS A 60 -7.26 4.38 -13.21
C LYS A 60 -6.95 5.74 -12.59
N THR A 61 -7.91 6.65 -12.69
CA THR A 61 -7.90 7.95 -12.04
C THR A 61 -8.98 7.98 -10.98
N CYS A 62 -8.58 8.27 -9.75
CA CYS A 62 -9.50 8.49 -8.64
C CYS A 62 -9.54 10.00 -8.31
N PRO A 63 -10.74 10.60 -8.15
CA PRO A 63 -10.82 11.99 -7.71
C PRO A 63 -10.32 12.12 -6.26
N SER A 64 -9.85 13.32 -5.91
CA SER A 64 -9.33 13.64 -4.57
C SER A 64 -10.34 13.43 -3.44
N SER A 65 -11.65 13.39 -3.75
CA SER A 65 -12.72 13.09 -2.80
C SER A 65 -12.69 11.66 -2.26
N VAL A 66 -12.03 10.72 -2.95
CA VAL A 66 -11.86 9.34 -2.45
C VAL A 66 -10.85 9.30 -1.30
N GLY A 67 -9.85 10.18 -1.33
CA GLY A 67 -8.79 10.27 -0.34
C GLY A 67 -7.41 10.32 -0.96
N ARG A 68 -6.39 10.15 -0.12
CA ARG A 68 -4.99 10.13 -0.52
C ARG A 68 -4.45 8.71 -0.47
N TRP A 69 -3.61 8.37 -1.43
CA TRP A 69 -2.85 7.13 -1.42
C TRP A 69 -1.43 7.41 -0.96
N VAL A 70 -0.86 6.45 -0.27
CA VAL A 70 0.54 6.43 0.11
C VAL A 70 1.17 5.13 -0.37
N ARG A 71 2.45 5.20 -0.70
CA ARG A 71 3.23 4.00 -0.94
C ARG A 71 3.69 3.44 0.40
N TYR A 72 3.30 2.20 0.68
CA TYR A 72 3.90 1.43 1.74
C TYR A 72 4.83 0.39 1.14
N ALA A 73 5.98 0.17 1.75
CA ALA A 73 6.87 -0.90 1.35
C ALA A 73 7.66 -1.42 2.56
N PHE A 74 7.94 -2.71 2.58
CA PHE A 74 8.70 -3.32 3.67
C PHE A 74 9.54 -4.50 3.22
N ASN A 75 10.58 -4.81 3.98
CA ASN A 75 11.52 -5.90 3.74
C ASN A 75 11.95 -6.57 5.06
N ASN A 76 12.89 -7.50 4.96
CA ASN A 76 13.41 -8.27 6.11
C ASN A 76 12.29 -8.90 6.94
N ALA A 77 11.25 -9.38 6.26
CA ALA A 77 10.13 -10.02 6.91
C ALA A 77 10.59 -11.38 7.44
N ASN A 78 10.57 -11.55 8.77
CA ASN A 78 10.79 -12.85 9.40
C ASN A 78 9.48 -13.62 9.32
N LEU A 79 9.34 -14.38 8.24
CA LEU A 79 8.20 -15.24 7.94
C LEU A 79 8.72 -16.66 7.81
N ALA A 80 7.90 -17.65 8.13
CA ALA A 80 8.22 -19.04 7.80
C ALA A 80 8.50 -19.20 6.28
N PRO A 81 9.11 -20.31 5.83
CA PRO A 81 9.68 -20.46 4.48
C PRO A 81 8.75 -20.12 3.29
N ASN A 82 7.44 -20.07 3.51
CA ASN A 82 6.42 -19.88 2.47
C ASN A 82 5.93 -18.43 2.30
N GLY A 83 6.48 -17.45 3.02
CA GLY A 83 5.99 -16.08 3.06
C GLY A 83 6.02 -15.27 1.75
N GLU A 84 6.22 -15.89 0.58
CA GLU A 84 6.43 -15.20 -0.70
C GLU A 84 5.26 -14.31 -1.14
N ALA A 85 4.03 -14.65 -0.73
CA ALA A 85 2.83 -13.90 -1.06
C ALA A 85 2.16 -13.32 0.19
N LEU A 86 1.87 -12.02 0.13
CA LEU A 86 1.06 -11.30 1.11
C LEU A 86 -0.31 -11.02 0.50
N PHE A 87 -1.36 -11.51 1.17
CA PHE A 87 -2.72 -11.08 0.93
C PHE A 87 -3.01 -9.84 1.77
N ILE A 88 -3.57 -8.82 1.13
CA ILE A 88 -4.00 -7.58 1.79
C ILE A 88 -5.51 -7.47 1.60
N TYR A 89 -6.25 -7.34 2.69
CA TYR A 89 -7.70 -7.15 2.67
C TYR A 89 -8.06 -5.77 3.22
N ASP A 90 -9.01 -5.09 2.58
CA ASP A 90 -9.65 -3.90 3.16
C ASP A 90 -10.79 -4.29 4.12
N THR A 91 -11.48 -3.30 4.68
CA THR A 91 -12.63 -3.52 5.58
C THR A 91 -13.87 -4.05 4.87
N SER A 92 -13.93 -3.95 3.55
CA SER A 92 -15.01 -4.44 2.69
C SER A 92 -14.72 -5.84 2.11
N ASN A 93 -13.65 -6.48 2.55
CA ASN A 93 -13.19 -7.80 2.10
C ASN A 93 -12.78 -7.84 0.62
N HIS A 94 -12.50 -6.69 0.01
CA HIS A 94 -11.71 -6.64 -1.22
C HIS A 94 -10.27 -7.00 -0.90
N TYR A 95 -9.57 -7.59 -1.86
CA TYR A 95 -8.21 -8.04 -1.60
C TYR A 95 -7.29 -7.93 -2.80
N THR A 96 -6.00 -7.82 -2.51
CA THR A 96 -4.93 -7.88 -3.49
C THR A 96 -3.79 -8.77 -2.99
N ILE A 97 -2.95 -9.23 -3.90
CA ILE A 97 -1.80 -10.08 -3.60
C ILE A 97 -0.53 -9.32 -3.93
N VAL A 98 0.37 -9.23 -2.96
CA VAL A 98 1.68 -8.60 -3.10
C VAL A 98 2.75 -9.66 -2.95
N LEU A 99 3.60 -9.81 -3.95
CA LEU A 99 4.70 -10.77 -3.93
C LEU A 99 5.97 -10.13 -3.39
N ASN A 100 6.78 -10.92 -2.68
CA ASN A 100 8.13 -10.55 -2.28
C ASN A 100 9.04 -10.57 -3.51
N LEU A 101 9.40 -9.39 -4.03
CA LEU A 101 10.17 -9.27 -5.27
C LEU A 101 11.35 -8.32 -5.13
N LYS A 102 12.36 -8.56 -5.97
CA LYS A 102 13.52 -7.65 -6.12
C LYS A 102 13.04 -6.25 -6.47
N LYS A 103 13.72 -5.26 -5.90
CA LYS A 103 13.54 -3.83 -6.21
C LYS A 103 12.14 -3.27 -5.87
N ARG A 104 11.45 -3.87 -4.88
CA ARG A 104 10.21 -3.33 -4.29
C ARG A 104 10.45 -2.26 -3.21
N LEU A 105 11.71 -1.86 -3.08
CA LEU A 105 12.32 -0.70 -2.42
C LEU A 105 13.72 -0.62 -3.04
N THR A 106 14.50 0.44 -2.82
CA THR A 106 15.84 0.66 -3.43
C THR A 106 16.94 -0.36 -3.02
N HIS A 107 16.69 -1.67 -3.20
CA HIS A 107 17.42 -2.88 -2.80
C HIS A 107 17.30 -3.21 -1.30
N PRO A 108 16.81 -4.40 -0.84
CA PRO A 108 16.75 -5.78 -1.38
C PRO A 108 15.32 -6.26 -1.74
N ASP A 109 15.04 -7.57 -1.72
CA ASP A 109 13.69 -8.16 -1.85
C ASP A 109 12.72 -7.59 -0.81
N GLY A 110 11.50 -7.30 -1.24
CA GLY A 110 10.45 -6.84 -0.33
C GLY A 110 9.07 -6.80 -0.97
N TYR A 111 8.13 -6.24 -0.22
CA TYR A 111 6.73 -6.03 -0.60
C TYR A 111 6.52 -4.54 -0.84
N MET A 112 5.81 -4.19 -1.91
CA MET A 112 5.41 -2.81 -2.23
C MET A 112 3.93 -2.79 -2.56
N MET A 113 3.22 -1.82 -2.01
CA MET A 113 1.79 -1.60 -2.25
C MET A 113 1.48 -0.11 -2.17
N ASP A 114 0.45 0.32 -2.87
CA ASP A 114 -0.14 1.64 -2.73
C ASP A 114 -1.45 1.48 -1.95
N LEU A 115 -1.57 2.16 -0.81
CA LEU A 115 -2.69 2.01 0.12
C LEU A 115 -3.41 3.34 0.30
N LEU A 116 -4.74 3.30 0.40
CA LEU A 116 -5.53 4.47 0.72
C LEU A 116 -5.32 4.81 2.21
N THR A 117 -5.04 6.07 2.48
CA THR A 117 -4.87 6.60 3.84
C THR A 117 -6.20 6.57 4.60
N ARG A 118 -6.08 6.61 5.93
CA ARG A 118 -7.18 6.56 6.90
C ARG A 118 -7.99 5.26 6.85
N GLN A 119 -7.38 4.21 6.33
CA GLN A 119 -7.99 2.89 6.21
C GLN A 119 -7.29 1.84 7.08
N SER A 120 -8.02 0.75 7.30
CA SER A 120 -7.52 -0.44 7.98
C SER A 120 -7.36 -1.59 6.99
N TYR A 121 -6.18 -2.22 7.02
CA TYR A 121 -5.85 -3.35 6.16
C TYR A 121 -5.48 -4.56 7.01
N LEU A 122 -5.98 -5.74 6.63
CA LEU A 122 -5.51 -7.01 7.19
C LEU A 122 -4.43 -7.57 6.27
N PHE A 123 -3.25 -7.78 6.84
CA PHE A 123 -2.11 -8.39 6.18
C PHE A 123 -2.07 -9.87 6.57
N GLN A 124 -2.10 -10.75 5.57
CA GLN A 124 -2.08 -12.19 5.77
C GLN A 124 -1.02 -12.81 4.84
N PHE A 125 0.05 -13.29 5.43
CA PHE A 125 1.11 -13.96 4.69
C PHE A 125 0.70 -15.40 4.38
N ASN A 126 0.82 -15.80 3.11
CA ASN A 126 0.51 -17.16 2.70
C ASN A 126 1.51 -18.13 3.34
N GLY A 127 1.02 -19.18 3.99
CA GLY A 127 1.85 -20.23 4.58
C GLY A 127 2.86 -19.77 5.64
N ALA A 128 2.72 -18.55 6.18
CA ALA A 128 3.54 -18.11 7.30
C ALA A 128 3.15 -18.86 8.57
N ASN A 129 4.15 -19.33 9.32
CA ASN A 129 3.94 -19.85 10.66
C ASN A 129 3.84 -18.66 11.61
N SER A 130 2.63 -18.12 11.76
CA SER A 130 2.29 -17.03 12.67
C SER A 130 2.47 -17.38 14.16
N SER A 131 2.85 -18.61 14.48
CA SER A 131 2.87 -19.12 15.85
C SER A 131 4.00 -18.59 16.74
N VAL A 132 5.02 -17.89 16.21
CA VAL A 132 6.24 -17.62 17.00
C VAL A 132 6.78 -16.20 16.91
N ASN A 133 7.01 -15.63 15.72
CA ASN A 133 7.55 -14.27 15.55
C ASN A 133 7.11 -13.67 14.20
N LEU A 134 6.60 -12.44 14.23
CA LEU A 134 6.37 -11.62 13.03
C LEU A 134 7.15 -10.32 13.19
N SER A 135 8.12 -10.08 12.29
CA SER A 135 8.85 -8.83 12.23
C SER A 135 9.13 -8.45 10.79
N TYR A 136 9.16 -7.14 10.51
CA TYR A 136 9.58 -6.58 9.23
C TYR A 136 10.01 -5.12 9.43
N THR A 137 10.80 -4.60 8.49
CA THR A 137 11.18 -3.19 8.44
C THR A 137 10.42 -2.51 7.32
N GLY A 138 9.55 -1.57 7.67
CA GLY A 138 8.70 -0.86 6.73
C GLY A 138 9.01 0.63 6.61
N VAL A 139 8.62 1.20 5.48
CA VAL A 139 8.61 2.64 5.22
C VAL A 139 7.31 3.01 4.54
N VAL A 140 6.72 4.11 4.98
CA VAL A 140 5.57 4.74 4.32
C VAL A 140 6.06 6.04 3.72
N TYR A 141 5.80 6.25 2.44
CA TYR A 141 6.15 7.47 1.71
C TYR A 141 4.98 8.44 1.70
N ASP A 142 5.30 9.74 1.71
CA ASP A 142 4.35 10.84 1.46
C ASP A 142 3.16 10.92 2.43
N LEU A 143 3.33 10.41 3.66
CA LEU A 143 2.41 10.69 4.77
C LEU A 143 2.46 12.17 5.12
N VAL A 144 1.30 12.82 5.14
CA VAL A 144 1.12 14.20 5.60
C VAL A 144 0.37 14.23 6.93
N PRO A 145 0.40 15.34 7.68
CA PRO A 145 -0.33 15.44 8.95
C PRO A 145 -1.82 15.09 8.81
N GLY A 146 -2.29 14.16 9.64
CA GLY A 146 -3.67 13.66 9.62
C GLY A 146 -3.89 12.41 8.77
N ASP A 147 -2.89 11.96 8.01
CA ASP A 147 -2.92 10.65 7.36
C ASP A 147 -2.47 9.56 8.33
N TYR A 148 -3.05 8.38 8.20
CA TYR A 148 -2.65 7.19 8.95
C TYR A 148 -2.97 5.92 8.16
N LEU A 149 -2.33 4.82 8.52
CA LEU A 149 -2.68 3.47 8.07
C LEU A 149 -2.81 2.59 9.31
N ILE A 150 -3.84 1.74 9.36
CA ILE A 150 -3.96 0.71 10.39
C ILE A 150 -3.65 -0.64 9.75
N ILE A 151 -2.52 -1.23 10.09
CA ILE A 151 -2.14 -2.57 9.62
C ILE A 151 -2.49 -3.58 10.73
N ARG A 152 -3.31 -4.56 10.38
CA ARG A 152 -3.73 -5.65 11.25
C ARG A 152 -3.09 -6.93 10.78
N HIS A 153 -2.78 -7.82 11.71
CA HIS A 153 -2.31 -9.18 11.43
C HIS A 153 -3.18 -10.15 12.21
N ASN A 154 -3.50 -11.30 11.61
CA ASN A 154 -4.06 -12.41 12.35
C ASN A 154 -2.90 -13.17 13.00
N ILE A 155 -2.83 -13.15 14.32
CA ILE A 155 -1.84 -13.88 15.09
C ILE A 155 -2.60 -14.88 15.95
N ASP A 156 -2.16 -16.14 15.96
CA ASP A 156 -2.84 -17.22 16.66
C ASP A 156 -2.75 -17.09 18.19
N TYR A 157 -1.80 -16.31 18.68
CA TYR A 157 -1.52 -16.08 20.08
C TYR A 157 -1.41 -14.60 20.40
N ILE A 158 -1.69 -14.27 21.66
CA ILE A 158 -1.52 -12.92 22.19
C ILE A 158 -0.02 -12.59 22.19
N PRO A 159 0.43 -11.48 21.57
CA PRO A 159 1.83 -11.10 21.60
C PRO A 159 2.29 -10.80 23.02
N ASP A 160 3.35 -11.46 23.47
CA ASP A 160 4.00 -11.14 24.75
C ASP A 160 4.61 -9.73 24.73
N ARG A 161 5.12 -9.30 23.57
CA ARG A 161 5.85 -8.03 23.38
C ARG A 161 5.63 -7.47 21.98
N VAL A 162 5.53 -6.15 21.89
CA VAL A 162 5.47 -5.42 20.62
C VAL A 162 6.56 -4.35 20.62
N TYR A 163 7.38 -4.35 19.57
CA TYR A 163 8.47 -3.38 19.40
C TYR A 163 8.32 -2.64 18.08
N THR A 164 8.64 -1.35 18.11
CA THR A 164 8.71 -0.50 16.92
C THR A 164 10.08 0.17 16.89
N THR A 165 10.88 -0.06 15.83
CA THR A 165 12.18 0.61 15.66
C THR A 165 11.96 1.94 14.94
N SER A 166 11.48 2.97 15.65
CA SER A 166 11.33 4.29 15.05
C SER A 166 12.65 5.08 15.04
N SER A 167 13.03 5.67 13.90
CA SER A 167 13.93 6.84 13.84
C SER A 167 13.20 8.16 14.12
N SER A 168 11.86 8.13 14.21
CA SER A 168 11.00 9.28 14.51
C SER A 168 9.90 8.84 15.48
N ILE A 169 10.09 9.21 16.74
CA ILE A 169 9.25 9.05 17.94
C ILE A 169 7.79 8.65 17.65
N LEU A 170 7.35 7.52 18.21
CA LEU A 170 5.94 7.27 18.53
C LEU A 170 5.78 6.94 20.01
N ALA A 171 4.67 7.43 20.57
CA ALA A 171 4.29 7.31 21.96
C ALA A 171 4.16 5.82 22.36
N ALA A 172 4.92 5.46 23.40
CA ALA A 172 4.87 4.21 24.15
C ALA A 172 5.18 2.91 23.37
N SER A 173 6.42 2.44 23.48
CA SER A 173 6.67 1.01 23.51
C SER A 173 5.94 0.41 24.72
N SER A 174 4.90 -0.41 24.47
CA SER A 174 4.28 -1.19 25.54
C SER A 174 5.09 -2.46 25.77
N ASN A 175 5.89 -2.47 26.84
CA ASN A 175 6.52 -3.70 27.35
C ASN A 175 5.53 -4.55 28.19
N THR A 176 4.31 -4.07 28.38
CA THR A 176 3.24 -4.78 29.08
C THR A 176 2.51 -5.73 28.13
N PRO A 177 2.38 -7.03 28.48
CA PRO A 177 1.58 -7.99 27.73
C PRO A 177 0.16 -7.48 27.52
N LEU A 178 -0.39 -7.69 26.31
CA LEU A 178 -1.78 -7.35 26.02
C LEU A 178 -2.67 -8.33 26.78
N THR A 179 -3.45 -7.86 27.76
CA THR A 179 -4.48 -8.70 28.39
C THR A 179 -5.65 -8.85 27.43
N ALA A 180 -6.11 -10.09 27.18
CA ALA A 180 -7.32 -10.33 26.42
C ALA A 180 -8.54 -9.70 27.13
N THR A 181 -9.30 -8.88 26.39
CA THR A 181 -10.64 -8.41 26.78
C THR A 181 -11.70 -9.28 26.16
#